data_AF-H5TSK1-F1
#
_entry.id   AF-H5TSK1-F1
#
_cell.length_a   1.000
_cell.length_b   1.000
_cell.length_c   1.000
_cell.angle_alpha   90.00
_cell.angle_beta   90.00
_cell.angle_gamma   90.00
#
_symmetry.space_group_name_H-M   'P 1'
#
loop_
_entity.id
_entity.type
_entity.pdbx_description
1 polymer ?
#
loop_
_entity_poly.entity_id
_entity_poly.type
_entity_poly.pdbx_seq_one_letter_code
_entity_poly.pdbx_strand_id
1 'polypeptide(L)'
;MAELTVRILLNITDTTTASGVRERCIMFDGYETGDHLREVLSYTVTVDDEVTDAALNSICEQAFMVCNLDPEMMTGAERAVAQQYRAGRNRSLSVGDVVVVGDVAKACSRIGFTTAYFSADQIVEQANRTRCPVRM
;
A
#
# COMPACT_ATOMS: atom_id res chain seq x y z
N MET A 1 -3.31 -21.73 -12.61
CA MET A 1 -3.58 -20.32 -12.95
C MET A 1 -4.78 -19.82 -12.17
N ALA A 2 -4.53 -19.30 -10.97
CA ALA A 2 -5.49 -18.51 -10.22
C ALA A 2 -5.20 -17.02 -10.46
N GLU A 3 -6.24 -16.21 -10.58
CA GLU A 3 -6.11 -14.76 -10.62
C GLU A 3 -6.31 -14.21 -9.20
N LEU A 4 -5.34 -13.43 -8.73
CA LEU A 4 -5.41 -12.77 -7.43
C LEU A 4 -5.42 -11.26 -7.64
N THR A 5 -6.33 -10.58 -6.94
CA THR A 5 -6.32 -9.13 -6.88
C THR A 5 -5.30 -8.68 -5.83
N VAL A 6 -4.41 -7.78 -6.22
CA VAL A 6 -3.47 -7.09 -5.35
C VAL A 6 -3.95 -5.67 -5.13
N ARG A 7 -4.17 -5.28 -3.88
CA ARG A 7 -4.54 -3.91 -3.49
C ARG A 7 -3.42 -3.31 -2.65
N ILE A 8 -3.08 -2.06 -2.94
CA ILE A 8 -2.09 -1.29 -2.21
C ILE A 8 -2.82 -0.30 -1.32
N LEU A 9 -2.61 -0.41 -0.01
CA LEU A 9 -3.21 0.43 1.00
C LEU A 9 -2.12 1.18 1.74
N LEU A 10 -2.12 2.50 1.62
CA LEU A 10 -1.18 3.35 2.34
C LEU A 10 -1.75 3.72 3.70
N ASN A 11 -0.95 3.55 4.74
CA ASN A 11 -1.31 4.00 6.07
C ASN A 11 -1.31 5.53 6.09
N ILE A 12 -2.48 6.08 6.40
CA ILE A 12 -2.73 7.51 6.48
C ILE A 12 -3.03 7.84 7.93
N THR A 13 -2.11 8.51 8.61
CA THR A 13 -2.51 9.26 9.80
C THR A 13 -3.09 10.59 9.33
N ASP A 14 -4.30 10.90 9.76
CA ASP A 14 -4.76 12.29 9.80
C ASP A 14 -3.77 13.04 10.69
N THR A 15 -2.82 13.78 10.09
CA THR A 15 -2.03 14.75 10.83
C THR A 15 -2.92 15.95 11.15
N THR A 16 -3.86 15.74 12.08
CA THR A 16 -4.44 16.87 12.80
C THR A 16 -3.87 16.83 14.21
N THR A 17 -3.12 17.87 14.58
CA THR A 17 -3.61 18.80 15.60
C THR A 17 -2.77 20.08 15.66
N ALA A 18 -3.41 21.16 16.12
CA ALA A 18 -2.73 22.33 16.70
C ALA A 18 -2.53 22.20 18.24
N SER A 19 -3.00 21.13 18.89
CA SER A 19 -2.90 20.95 20.36
C SER A 19 -3.27 19.55 20.95
N GLY A 20 -3.16 18.40 20.25
CA GLY A 20 -3.73 17.14 20.80
C GLY A 20 -3.34 15.81 20.13
N VAL A 21 -2.06 15.67 19.78
CA VAL A 21 -1.19 14.48 19.60
C VAL A 21 -1.79 13.10 19.21
N ARG A 22 -1.48 12.68 17.97
CA ARG A 22 -0.86 11.39 17.63
C ARG A 22 0.28 11.62 16.63
N GLU A 23 1.48 11.91 17.13
CA GLU A 23 2.71 11.91 16.33
C GLU A 23 3.30 10.49 16.34
N ARG A 24 2.78 9.60 15.48
CA ARG A 24 3.57 8.45 15.05
C ARG A 24 4.30 8.84 13.77
N CYS A 25 5.62 8.68 13.77
CA CYS A 25 6.38 8.74 12.53
C CYS A 25 6.16 7.40 11.82
N ILE A 26 5.01 7.28 11.16
CA ILE A 26 4.45 6.02 10.62
C ILE A 26 5.47 5.21 9.81
N MET A 27 6.44 5.89 9.19
CA MET A 27 7.50 5.29 8.39
C MET A 27 8.42 4.33 9.17
N PHE A 28 8.32 4.25 10.51
CA PHE A 28 9.24 3.43 11.33
C PHE A 28 8.58 2.56 12.40
N ASP A 29 7.33 2.84 12.75
CA ASP A 29 6.64 2.17 13.88
C ASP A 29 5.88 0.90 13.45
N GLY A 30 5.71 0.68 12.15
CA GLY A 30 4.96 -0.46 11.62
C GLY A 30 3.44 -0.22 11.62
N TYR A 31 2.72 -1.20 11.09
CA TYR A 31 1.26 -1.17 11.04
C TYR A 31 0.70 -1.60 12.40
N GLU A 32 -0.24 -0.83 12.95
CA GLU A 32 -1.03 -1.24 14.12
C GLU A 32 -2.50 -1.43 13.74
N THR A 33 -3.13 -2.44 14.33
CA THR A 33 -4.59 -2.62 14.21
C THR A 33 -5.30 -1.37 14.74
N GLY A 34 -6.21 -0.82 13.93
CA GLY A 34 -6.86 0.46 14.17
C GLY A 34 -6.30 1.62 13.35
N ASP A 35 -5.14 1.46 12.72
CA ASP A 35 -4.61 2.47 11.80
C ASP A 35 -5.53 2.60 10.57
N HIS A 36 -5.68 3.84 10.07
CA HIS A 36 -6.46 4.14 8.88
C HIS A 36 -5.63 3.89 7.62
N LEU A 37 -6.26 3.26 6.64
CA LEU A 37 -5.65 2.84 5.41
C LEU A 37 -6.35 3.53 4.24
N ARG A 38 -5.60 3.97 3.25
CA ARG A 38 -6.13 4.51 2.01
C ARG A 38 -5.73 3.60 0.87
N GLU A 39 -6.70 3.01 0.20
CA GLU A 39 -6.41 2.31 -1.05
C GLU A 39 -5.96 3.30 -2.12
N VAL A 40 -4.88 2.96 -2.81
CA VAL A 40 -4.29 3.83 -3.84
C VAL A 40 -4.15 3.19 -5.21
N LEU A 41 -4.18 1.86 -5.26
CA LEU A 41 -3.98 1.09 -6.47
C LEU A 41 -4.54 -0.32 -6.26
N SER A 42 -5.13 -0.87 -7.32
CA SER A 42 -5.54 -2.27 -7.40
C SER A 42 -5.18 -2.81 -8.78
N TYR A 43 -4.66 -4.03 -8.84
CA TYR A 43 -4.32 -4.73 -10.09
C TYR A 43 -4.41 -6.25 -9.89
N THR A 44 -4.44 -7.00 -10.98
CA THR A 44 -4.53 -8.47 -10.95
C THR A 44 -3.18 -9.09 -11.27
N VAL A 45 -2.84 -10.17 -10.57
CA VAL A 45 -1.71 -11.05 -10.88
C VAL A 45 -2.19 -12.46 -11.14
N THR A 46 -1.55 -13.15 -12.07
CA THR A 46 -1.79 -14.57 -12.32
C THR A 46 -0.75 -15.39 -11.57
N VAL A 47 -1.21 -16.39 -10.82
CA VAL A 47 -0.35 -17.34 -10.10
C VAL A 47 -0.55 -18.72 -10.71
N ASP A 48 0.54 -19.33 -11.17
CA ASP A 48 0.49 -20.64 -11.81
C ASP A 48 0.26 -21.77 -10.80
N ASP A 49 0.87 -21.63 -9.62
CA ASP A 49 0.92 -22.62 -8.54
C ASP A 49 -0.13 -22.38 -7.43
N GLU A 50 -0.14 -23.28 -6.45
CA GLU A 50 -0.91 -23.14 -5.21
C GLU A 50 -0.51 -21.87 -4.44
N VAL A 51 -1.51 -21.17 -3.90
CA VAL A 51 -1.31 -19.94 -3.13
C VAL A 51 -0.75 -20.30 -1.75
N THR A 52 0.58 -20.31 -1.65
CA THR A 52 1.31 -20.52 -0.39
C THR A 52 1.71 -19.19 0.25
N ASP A 53 2.09 -19.19 1.54
CA ASP A 53 2.59 -17.98 2.21
C ASP A 53 3.86 -17.42 1.52
N ALA A 54 4.71 -18.30 1.00
CA ALA A 54 5.88 -17.91 0.23
C ALA A 54 5.49 -17.15 -1.06
N ALA A 55 4.49 -17.66 -1.80
CA ALA A 55 3.96 -16.99 -2.99
C ALA A 55 3.36 -15.61 -2.65
N LEU A 56 2.60 -15.52 -1.55
CA LEU A 56 2.05 -14.25 -1.07
C LEU A 56 3.15 -13.24 -0.73
N ASN A 57 4.22 -13.67 -0.04
CA ASN A 57 5.34 -12.80 0.29
C ASN A 57 6.08 -12.35 -0.98
N SER A 58 6.30 -13.23 -1.96
CA SER A 58 6.89 -12.86 -3.25
C SER A 58 6.05 -11.81 -4.00
N ILE A 59 4.72 -11.94 -3.98
CA ILE A 59 3.82 -10.94 -4.57
C ILE A 59 3.92 -9.59 -3.83
N CYS A 60 4.04 -9.62 -2.49
CA CYS A 60 4.23 -8.40 -1.69
C CYS A 60 5.58 -7.71 -1.97
N GLU A 61 6.65 -8.47 -2.12
CA GLU A 61 7.97 -7.94 -2.53
C GLU A 61 7.92 -7.33 -3.93
N GLN A 62 7.24 -7.99 -4.87
CA GLN A 62 7.03 -7.43 -6.21
C GLN A 62 6.23 -6.12 -6.14
N ALA A 63 5.16 -6.07 -5.36
CA ALA A 63 4.39 -4.84 -5.13
C ALA A 63 5.26 -3.71 -4.52
N PHE A 64 6.14 -4.05 -3.58
CA PHE A 64 7.11 -3.11 -3.00
C PHE A 64 8.04 -2.53 -4.06
N MET A 65 8.62 -3.38 -4.92
CA MET A 65 9.48 -2.95 -6.01
C MET A 65 8.75 -2.03 -6.99
N VAL A 66 7.53 -2.42 -7.40
CA VAL A 66 6.65 -1.65 -8.29
C VAL A 66 6.36 -0.25 -7.75
N CYS A 67 6.12 -0.13 -6.44
CA CYS A 67 5.80 1.16 -5.81
C CYS A 67 7.04 2.05 -5.57
N ASN A 68 8.24 1.47 -5.50
CA ASN A 68 9.43 2.18 -4.99
C ASN A 68 10.49 2.48 -6.05
N LEU A 69 10.64 1.63 -7.06
CA LEU A 69 11.59 1.87 -8.15
C LEU A 69 11.07 2.85 -9.19
N ASP A 70 11.96 3.27 -10.09
CA ASP A 70 11.60 4.03 -11.28
C ASP A 70 10.88 3.11 -12.29
N PRO A 71 9.71 3.51 -12.85
CA PRO A 71 9.03 2.71 -13.86
C PRO A 71 9.89 2.36 -15.08
N GLU A 72 10.91 3.16 -15.41
CA GLU A 72 11.84 2.86 -16.51
C GLU A 72 12.71 1.63 -16.26
N MET A 73 12.88 1.21 -15.00
CA MET A 73 13.59 -0.02 -14.62
C MET A 73 12.74 -1.28 -14.79
N MET A 74 11.47 -1.14 -15.15
CA MET A 74 10.50 -2.24 -15.27
C MET A 74 10.05 -2.43 -16.72
N THR A 75 9.43 -3.57 -17.00
CA THR A 75 8.87 -3.91 -18.30
C THR A 75 7.44 -4.45 -18.18
N GLY A 76 6.71 -4.51 -19.30
CA GLY A 76 5.39 -5.13 -19.36
C GLY A 76 4.37 -4.55 -18.37
N ALA A 77 3.62 -5.44 -17.72
CA ALA A 77 2.55 -5.07 -16.79
C ALA A 77 3.06 -4.31 -15.56
N GLU A 78 4.24 -4.67 -15.03
CA GLU A 78 4.83 -4.01 -13.86
C GLU A 78 5.10 -2.53 -14.13
N ARG A 79 5.64 -2.21 -15.32
CA ARG A 79 5.85 -0.82 -15.74
C ARG A 79 4.54 -0.03 -15.78
N ALA A 80 3.47 -0.62 -16.32
CA ALA A 80 2.17 0.04 -16.40
C ALA A 80 1.61 0.33 -14.99
N VAL A 81 1.71 -0.63 -14.08
CA VAL A 81 1.29 -0.48 -12.68
C VAL A 81 2.13 0.59 -11.96
N ALA A 82 3.46 0.58 -12.12
CA ALA A 82 4.35 1.58 -11.55
C ALA A 82 4.05 2.99 -12.07
N GLN A 83 3.78 3.14 -13.37
CA GLN A 83 3.36 4.40 -13.98
C GLN A 83 2.04 4.90 -13.39
N GLN A 84 1.04 4.02 -13.24
CA GLN A 84 -0.24 4.35 -12.63
C GLN A 84 -0.07 4.81 -11.17
N TYR A 85 0.75 4.10 -10.40
CA TYR A 85 1.06 4.45 -9.02
C TYR A 85 1.68 5.86 -8.90
N ARG A 86 2.65 6.17 -9.76
CA ARG A 86 3.31 7.48 -9.83
C ARG A 86 2.38 8.60 -10.31
N ALA A 87 1.51 8.32 -11.28
CA ALA A 87 0.50 9.28 -11.74
C ALA A 87 -0.44 9.70 -10.60
N GLY A 88 -0.72 8.80 -9.65
CA GLY A 88 -1.48 9.09 -8.43
C GLY A 88 -0.75 9.98 -7.40
N ARG A 89 0.50 10.39 -7.67
CA ARG A 89 1.36 11.17 -6.75
C ARG A 89 1.45 10.55 -5.34
N ASN A 90 1.43 9.23 -5.29
CA ASN A 90 1.56 8.48 -4.04
C ASN A 90 3.02 8.49 -3.58
N ARG A 91 3.23 8.41 -2.26
CA ARG A 91 4.56 8.18 -1.67
C ARG A 91 5.04 6.75 -1.94
N SER A 92 6.31 6.45 -1.68
CA SER A 92 6.81 5.07 -1.69
C SER A 92 6.02 4.17 -0.73
N LEU A 93 5.86 2.90 -1.07
CA LEU A 93 5.40 1.87 -0.14
C LEU A 93 6.47 1.70 0.96
N SER A 94 6.05 1.87 2.21
CA SER A 94 6.94 1.98 3.37
C SER A 94 6.42 1.13 4.53
N VAL A 95 7.25 0.99 5.57
CA VAL A 95 6.85 0.36 6.82
C VAL A 95 5.52 0.95 7.31
N GLY A 96 4.61 0.06 7.68
CA GLY A 96 3.26 0.41 8.12
C GLY A 96 2.20 0.45 7.02
N ASP A 97 2.58 0.49 5.75
CA ASP A 97 1.65 0.29 4.64
C ASP A 97 1.26 -1.18 4.50
N VAL A 98 0.14 -1.45 3.83
CA VAL A 98 -0.44 -2.80 3.71
C VAL A 98 -0.65 -3.17 2.25
N VAL A 99 -0.25 -4.38 1.90
CA VAL A 99 -0.55 -5.03 0.62
C VAL A 99 -1.58 -6.13 0.90
N VAL A 100 -2.69 -6.12 0.17
CA VAL A 100 -3.70 -7.17 0.23
C VAL A 100 -3.59 -7.99 -1.03
N VAL A 101 -3.45 -9.31 -0.89
CA VAL A 101 -3.36 -10.26 -2.00
C VAL A 101 -4.52 -11.26 -1.84
N GLY A 102 -5.52 -11.17 -2.72
CA GLY A 102 -6.80 -11.85 -2.52
C GLY A 102 -7.44 -11.40 -1.20
N ASP A 103 -7.61 -12.33 -0.27
CA ASP A 103 -8.18 -12.08 1.06
C ASP A 103 -7.12 -11.94 2.17
N VAL A 104 -5.83 -12.03 1.83
CA VAL A 104 -4.73 -11.99 2.81
C VAL A 104 -4.08 -10.61 2.84
N ALA A 105 -4.10 -9.97 4.01
CA ALA A 105 -3.43 -8.71 4.25
C ALA A 105 -2.03 -8.91 4.85
N LYS A 106 -1.06 -8.20 4.27
CA LYS A 106 0.36 -8.22 4.66
C LYS A 106 0.87 -6.79 4.87
N ALA A 107 1.24 -6.45 6.09
CA ALA A 107 1.85 -5.17 6.41
C ALA A 107 3.35 -5.18 6.10
N CYS A 108 3.83 -4.11 5.46
CA CYS A 108 5.24 -3.86 5.25
C CYS A 108 5.91 -3.65 6.61
N SER A 109 6.87 -4.52 6.91
CA SER A 109 7.63 -4.53 8.17
C SER A 109 9.02 -3.94 7.92
N ARG A 110 9.82 -3.77 8.97
CA ARG A 110 11.24 -3.39 8.80
C ARG A 110 12.03 -4.39 7.94
N ILE A 111 11.64 -5.66 8.00
CA ILE A 111 12.19 -6.74 7.19
C ILE A 111 11.00 -7.55 6.66
N GLY A 112 10.79 -7.51 5.34
CA GLY A 112 9.72 -8.24 4.66
C GLY A 112 8.32 -7.82 5.10
N PHE A 113 7.44 -8.80 5.20
CA PHE A 113 6.01 -8.60 5.43
C PHE A 113 5.48 -9.48 6.56
N THR A 114 4.58 -8.91 7.36
CA THR A 114 3.88 -9.64 8.43
C THR A 114 2.38 -9.63 8.17
N THR A 115 1.67 -10.65 8.65
CA THR A 115 0.21 -10.69 8.51
C THR A 115 -0.43 -9.53 9.27
N ALA A 116 -1.38 -8.87 8.61
CA ALA A 116 -2.13 -7.75 9.16
C ALA A 116 -3.63 -8.08 9.22
N TYR A 117 -4.33 -7.41 10.13
CA TYR A 117 -5.78 -7.52 10.29
C TYR A 117 -6.38 -6.15 10.44
N PHE A 118 -7.42 -5.88 9.67
CA PHE A 118 -8.19 -4.65 9.71
C PHE A 118 -9.62 -4.89 9.27
N SER A 119 -10.50 -3.97 9.67
CA SER A 119 -11.90 -3.92 9.26
C SER A 119 -12.09 -2.99 8.06
N ALA A 120 -13.17 -3.18 7.31
CA ALA A 120 -13.51 -2.32 6.17
C ALA A 120 -13.62 -0.83 6.57
N ASP A 121 -14.07 -0.55 7.80
CA ASP A 121 -14.22 0.81 8.35
C ASP A 121 -12.87 1.56 8.48
N GLN A 122 -11.75 0.83 8.45
CA GLN A 122 -10.42 1.43 8.44
C GLN A 122 -9.96 1.85 7.05
N ILE A 123 -10.61 1.38 5.98
CA ILE A 123 -10.29 1.77 4.60
C ILE A 123 -11.02 3.07 4.27
N VAL A 124 -10.28 4.15 4.14
CA VAL A 124 -10.80 5.45 3.73
C VAL A 124 -10.76 5.53 2.21
N GLU A 125 -11.92 5.83 1.60
CA GLU A 125 -11.99 6.11 0.17
C GLU A 125 -11.17 7.36 -0.18
N GLN A 126 -10.77 7.47 -1.45
CA GLN A 126 -10.13 8.67 -1.98
C GLN A 126 -11.08 9.87 -1.82
N ALA A 127 -11.00 10.58 -0.68
CA ALA A 127 -11.59 11.90 -0.57
C ALA A 127 -10.91 12.76 -1.64
N ASN A 128 -11.65 13.11 -2.69
CA ASN A 128 -11.24 14.07 -3.70
C ASN A 128 -10.60 15.24 -2.97
N ARG A 129 -9.27 15.35 -3.04
CA ARG A 129 -8.54 16.46 -2.44
C ARG A 129 -8.94 17.70 -3.23
N THR A 130 -10.02 18.35 -2.80
CA THR A 130 -10.27 19.76 -3.09
C THR A 130 -9.00 20.47 -2.67
N ARG A 131 -8.30 21.05 -3.66
CA ARG A 131 -7.01 21.71 -3.50
C ARG A 131 -7.00 22.51 -2.21
N CYS A 132 -6.02 22.27 -1.33
CA CYS A 132 -5.63 23.32 -0.37
C CYS A 132 -5.32 24.56 -1.21
N PRO A 133 -6.03 25.70 -1.02
CA PRO A 133 -5.64 26.93 -1.69
C PRO A 133 -4.26 27.30 -1.17
N VAL A 134 -3.27 27.30 -2.07
CA VAL A 134 -1.98 27.90 -1.82
C VAL A 134 -2.25 29.38 -1.60
N ARG A 135 -2.17 29.84 -0.34
CA ARG A 135 -2.05 31.27 -0.07
C ARG A 135 -0.68 31.72 -0.58
N MET A 136 -0.67 32.46 -1.69
CA MET A 136 0.42 33.36 -2.05
C MET A 136 0.49 34.51 -1.06
#